data_AF-A0A8K0XL15-F1
#
_entry.id   AF-A0A8K0XL15-F1
#
_cell.length_a   1.000
_cell.length_b   1.000
_cell.length_c   1.000
_cell.angle_alpha   90.00
_cell.angle_beta   90.00
_cell.angle_gamma   90.00
#
_symmetry.space_group_name_H-M   'P 1'
#
loop_
_entity.id
_entity.type
_entity.pdbx_description
1 polymer ?
#
loop_
_entity_poly.entity_id
_entity_poly.type
_entity_poly.pdbx_seq_one_letter_code
_entity_poly.pdbx_strand_id
1 'polypeptide(L)'
;MQPSLIRRQLGGLVPPKVATPSVLSSGSGAGLSHLVNFYSKLPKGPAPQSAVGGIKARLFNGKNASGKPLVALIVGIFGLGYTIDYQSTCQNLIISFLPFS
;
A
#
# COMPACT_ATOMS: atom_id res chain seq x y z
N MET A 1 14.88 16.62 43.42
CA MET A 1 14.93 16.19 42.00
C MET A 1 14.85 17.44 41.14
N GLN A 2 15.84 17.73 40.29
CA GLN A 2 15.97 19.00 39.56
C GLN A 2 15.54 18.81 38.08
N PRO A 3 14.24 19.01 37.73
CA PRO A 3 13.70 18.71 36.40
C PRO A 3 14.21 19.64 35.29
N SER A 4 14.82 20.78 35.63
CA SER A 4 15.35 21.76 34.68
C SER A 4 16.67 21.31 34.02
N LEU A 5 17.52 20.57 34.75
CA LEU A 5 18.80 20.09 34.23
C LEU A 5 18.61 19.04 33.12
N ILE A 6 17.66 18.13 33.32
CA ILE A 6 17.29 17.10 32.35
C ILE A 6 16.72 17.75 31.07
N ARG A 7 15.84 18.77 31.20
CA ARG A 7 15.31 19.50 30.04
C ARG A 7 16.38 20.24 29.23
N ARG A 8 17.43 20.76 29.87
CA ARG A 8 18.52 21.45 29.15
C ARG A 8 19.41 20.47 28.37
N GLN A 9 19.63 19.26 28.90
CA GLN A 9 20.35 18.20 28.20
C GLN A 9 19.56 17.67 26.97
N LEU A 10 18.23 17.67 27.02
CA LEU A 10 17.37 17.28 25.89
C LEU A 10 17.09 18.42 24.89
N GLY A 11 17.47 19.67 25.19
CA GLY A 11 17.19 20.85 24.35
C GLY A 11 17.98 20.91 23.04
N GLY A 12 19.03 20.11 22.89
CA GLY A 12 19.80 19.95 21.63
C GLY A 12 19.42 18.72 20.81
N LEU A 13 18.49 17.88 21.31
CA LEU A 13 18.10 16.63 20.64
C LEU A 13 17.22 16.88 19.41
N VAL A 14 16.52 18.00 19.38
CA VAL A 14 15.74 18.46 18.24
C VAL A 14 16.41 19.74 17.73
N PRO A 15 17.10 19.70 16.58
CA PRO A 15 17.74 20.89 16.05
C PRO A 15 16.67 21.98 15.83
N PRO A 16 16.90 23.22 16.31
CA PRO A 16 15.98 24.32 16.04
C PRO A 16 15.86 24.52 14.54
N LYS A 17 14.67 24.92 14.08
CA LYS A 17 14.30 25.03 12.66
C LYS A 17 15.00 26.23 12.00
N VAL A 18 16.34 26.19 11.92
CA VAL A 18 17.19 27.28 11.37
C VAL A 18 17.28 27.20 9.85
N ALA A 19 17.04 26.04 9.26
CA ALA A 19 16.64 25.89 7.87
C ALA A 19 16.14 24.46 7.69
N THR A 20 15.09 24.28 6.91
CA THR A 20 14.72 22.96 6.40
C THR A 20 15.98 22.30 5.81
N PRO A 21 16.26 21.00 6.05
CA PRO A 21 17.47 20.33 5.55
C PRO A 21 17.61 20.39 4.01
N SER A 22 16.56 20.81 3.30
CA SER A 22 16.57 21.14 1.88
C SER A 22 17.46 22.33 1.50
N VAL A 23 17.69 23.29 2.40
CA VAL A 23 18.45 24.53 2.12
C VAL A 23 19.91 24.43 2.58
N LEU A 24 20.22 23.50 3.47
CA LEU A 24 21.56 23.31 4.05
C LEU A 24 22.51 22.48 3.19
N SER A 25 22.14 22.13 1.95
CA SER A 25 23.11 21.58 1.00
C SER A 25 24.01 22.73 0.49
N SER A 26 25.03 23.07 1.29
CA SER A 26 26.10 24.02 0.97
C SER A 26 27.09 23.50 -0.08
N GLY A 27 26.66 22.60 -0.96
CA GLY A 27 27.49 21.99 -2.00
C GLY A 27 26.90 22.24 -3.37
N SER A 28 27.38 23.27 -4.08
CA SER A 28 27.31 23.53 -5.54
C SER A 28 26.02 23.22 -6.35
N GLY A 29 24.91 22.86 -5.71
CA GLY A 29 23.77 22.21 -6.37
C GLY A 29 22.40 22.77 -5.99
N ALA A 30 22.33 23.66 -4.99
CA ALA A 30 21.07 24.25 -4.53
C ALA A 30 20.36 25.03 -5.66
N GLY A 31 21.10 25.79 -6.47
CA GLY A 31 20.56 26.50 -7.65
C GLY A 31 20.29 25.59 -8.86
N LEU A 32 21.06 24.51 -9.02
CA LEU A 32 20.90 23.55 -10.12
C LEU A 32 19.65 22.67 -9.96
N SER A 33 19.18 22.46 -8.73
CA SER A 33 17.98 21.67 -8.43
C SER A 33 16.72 22.22 -9.12
N HIS A 34 16.57 23.54 -9.19
CA HIS A 34 15.45 24.20 -9.86
C HIS A 34 15.50 24.05 -11.37
N LEU A 35 16.70 24.14 -11.96
CA LEU A 35 16.90 23.92 -13.40
C LEU A 35 16.64 22.46 -13.79
N VAL A 36 17.18 21.50 -13.04
CA VAL A 36 16.92 20.07 -13.27
C VAL A 36 15.43 19.74 -13.09
N ASN A 37 14.77 20.32 -12.08
CA ASN A 37 13.32 20.15 -11.89
C ASN A 37 12.52 20.75 -13.05
N PHE A 38 12.91 21.93 -13.54
CA PHE A 38 12.28 22.56 -14.70
C PHE A 38 12.39 21.65 -15.92
N TYR A 39 13.60 21.22 -16.27
CA TYR A 39 13.84 20.33 -17.41
C TYR A 39 13.19 18.95 -17.27
N SER A 40 13.08 18.44 -16.04
CA SER A 40 12.41 17.16 -15.76
C SER A 40 10.89 17.23 -15.93
N LYS A 41 10.30 18.40 -15.67
CA LYS A 41 8.86 18.68 -15.67
C LYS A 41 8.32 19.30 -16.95
N LEU A 42 9.15 19.58 -17.96
CA LEU A 42 8.64 19.91 -19.28
C LEU A 42 7.60 18.85 -19.68
N PRO A 43 6.48 19.24 -20.33
CA PRO A 43 5.42 18.32 -20.70
C PRO A 43 5.97 17.29 -21.68
N LYS A 44 6.48 16.20 -21.13
CA LYS A 44 6.72 14.95 -21.82
C LYS A 44 5.34 14.43 -22.18
N GLY A 45 5.20 13.84 -23.37
CA GLY A 45 3.96 13.17 -23.75
C GLY A 45 3.49 12.21 -22.64
N PRO A 46 2.19 11.86 -22.61
CA PRO A 46 1.62 11.05 -21.55
C PRO A 46 2.52 9.83 -21.28
N ALA A 47 2.97 9.69 -20.03
CA ALA A 47 3.87 8.60 -19.65
C ALA A 47 3.27 7.27 -20.14
N PRO A 48 4.06 6.43 -20.83
CA PRO A 48 3.53 5.21 -21.41
C PRO A 48 2.90 4.39 -20.29
N GLN A 49 1.61 4.08 -20.44
CA GLN A 49 0.90 3.25 -19.50
C GLN A 49 1.61 1.90 -19.50
N SER A 50 2.24 1.55 -18.37
CA SER A 50 3.10 0.37 -18.28
C SER A 50 2.36 -0.86 -18.80
N ALA A 51 2.74 -1.34 -19.98
CA ALA A 51 2.13 -2.50 -20.63
C ALA A 51 2.39 -3.80 -19.86
N VAL A 52 3.42 -3.78 -18.99
CA VAL A 52 3.79 -4.85 -18.08
C VAL A 52 3.09 -4.64 -16.74
N GLY A 53 1.77 -4.59 -16.79
CA GLY A 53 0.93 -4.44 -15.63
C GLY A 53 0.18 -5.74 -15.38
N GLY A 54 0.60 -6.54 -14.39
CA GLY A 54 -0.10 -7.77 -14.02
C GLY A 54 -1.55 -7.53 -13.58
N ILE A 55 -2.17 -8.52 -12.93
CA ILE A 55 -3.59 -8.46 -12.51
C ILE A 55 -3.91 -7.15 -11.76
N LYS A 56 -2.95 -6.65 -10.96
CA LYS A 56 -3.03 -5.35 -10.28
C LYS A 56 -3.24 -4.15 -11.21
N ALA A 57 -2.50 -4.07 -12.32
CA ALA A 57 -2.65 -2.95 -13.24
C ALA A 57 -3.96 -3.01 -14.04
N ARG A 58 -4.47 -4.23 -14.31
CA ARG A 58 -5.69 -4.45 -15.10
C ARG A 58 -6.97 -4.27 -14.29
N LEU A 59 -6.96 -4.65 -13.01
CA LEU A 59 -8.13 -4.60 -12.14
C LEU A 59 -8.13 -3.42 -11.16
N PHE A 60 -6.97 -2.87 -10.80
CA PHE A 60 -6.85 -1.91 -9.69
C PHE A 60 -6.23 -0.56 -10.06
N ASN A 61 -5.61 -0.38 -11.24
CA ASN A 61 -5.05 0.92 -11.66
C ASN A 61 -5.80 1.55 -12.84
N GLY A 62 -5.86 2.88 -12.82
CA GLY A 62 -6.31 3.72 -13.93
C GLY A 62 -7.82 3.65 -14.21
N LYS A 63 -8.21 3.84 -15.48
CA LYS A 63 -9.61 3.89 -15.96
C LYS A 63 -10.41 2.59 -15.74
N ASN A 64 -9.72 1.51 -15.37
CA ASN A 64 -10.30 0.19 -15.08
C ASN A 64 -10.32 -0.14 -13.59
N ALA A 65 -10.03 0.81 -12.69
CA ALA A 65 -10.26 0.66 -11.26
C ALA A 65 -11.77 0.46 -11.02
N SER A 66 -12.18 -0.79 -11.01
CA SER A 66 -13.58 -1.20 -11.04
C SER A 66 -13.83 -2.13 -9.86
N GLY A 67 -15.06 -2.15 -9.34
CA GLY A 67 -15.48 -3.06 -8.26
C GLY A 67 -15.56 -4.54 -8.67
N LYS A 68 -15.30 -4.87 -9.94
CA LYS A 68 -15.28 -6.24 -10.47
C LYS A 68 -14.48 -7.26 -9.63
N PRO A 69 -13.24 -7.00 -9.17
CA PRO A 69 -12.51 -7.86 -8.23
C PRO A 69 -13.29 -8.19 -6.97
N LEU A 70 -14.01 -7.22 -6.41
CA LEU A 70 -14.77 -7.41 -5.18
C LEU A 70 -15.96 -8.35 -5.43
N VAL A 71 -16.68 -8.15 -6.54
CA VAL A 71 -17.80 -9.03 -6.91
C VAL A 71 -17.30 -10.44 -7.21
N ALA A 72 -16.18 -10.58 -7.93
CA ALA A 72 -15.58 -11.88 -8.20
C ALA A 72 -15.16 -12.61 -6.92
N LEU A 73 -14.61 -11.88 -5.93
CA LEU A 73 -14.28 -12.41 -4.62
C LEU A 73 -15.52 -12.90 -3.87
N ILE A 74 -16.59 -12.10 -3.87
CA ILE A 74 -17.87 -12.47 -3.24
C ILE A 74 -18.41 -13.76 -3.84
N VAL A 75 -18.51 -13.84 -5.17
CA VAL A 75 -19.00 -15.03 -5.87
C VAL A 75 -18.09 -16.23 -5.61
N GLY A 76 -16.77 -16.04 -5.57
CA GLY A 76 -15.81 -17.09 -5.25
C GLY A 76 -16.01 -17.67 -3.85
N ILE A 77 -16.22 -16.82 -2.85
CA ILE A 77 -16.48 -17.25 -1.47
C ILE A 77 -17.82 -17.99 -1.38
N PHE A 78 -18.87 -17.48 -2.01
CA PHE A 78 -20.18 -18.16 -2.01
C PHE A 78 -20.13 -19.51 -2.73
N GLY A 79 -19.44 -19.59 -3.87
CA GLY A 79 -19.28 -20.85 -4.61
C GLY A 79 -18.48 -21.88 -3.82
N LEU A 80 -17.36 -21.47 -3.20
CA LEU A 80 -16.58 -22.36 -2.33
C LEU A 80 -17.37 -22.79 -1.10
N GLY A 81 -18.08 -21.86 -0.45
CA GLY A 81 -18.96 -22.16 0.68
C GLY A 81 -20.03 -23.19 0.32
N TYR A 82 -20.68 -23.03 -0.84
CA TYR A 82 -21.66 -23.99 -1.35
C TYR A 82 -21.04 -25.39 -1.51
N THR A 83 -19.86 -25.50 -2.13
CA THR A 83 -19.21 -26.82 -2.29
C THR A 83 -18.82 -27.48 -0.96
N ILE A 84 -18.36 -26.70 0.02
CA ILE A 84 -18.01 -27.20 1.36
C ILE A 84 -19.27 -27.67 2.09
N ASP A 85 -20.38 -26.97 1.93
CA ASP A 85 -21.66 -27.32 2.57
C ASP A 85 -22.21 -28.67 2.08
N TYR A 86 -22.09 -28.98 0.78
CA TYR A 86 -22.45 -30.33 0.28
C TYR A 86 -21.53 -31.41 0.84
N GLN A 87 -20.23 -31.13 0.90
CA GLN A 87 -19.27 -32.10 1.43
C GLN A 87 -19.50 -32.34 2.92
N SER A 88 -19.70 -31.29 3.72
CA SER A 88 -19.90 -31.37 5.17
C SER A 88 -21.26 -31.96 5.53
N THR A 89 -22.32 -31.60 4.80
CA THR A 89 -23.67 -32.13 5.01
C THR A 89 -23.74 -33.62 4.66
N CYS A 90 -23.16 -34.05 3.53
CA CYS A 90 -23.08 -35.48 3.21
C CYS A 90 -22.20 -36.26 4.21
N GLN A 91 -21.08 -35.68 4.66
CA GLN A 91 -20.17 -36.36 5.58
C GLN A 91 -20.77 -36.49 6.99
N ASN A 92 -21.47 -35.47 7.50
CA ASN A 92 -22.19 -35.56 8.78
C ASN A 92 -23.39 -36.52 8.73
N LEU A 93 -24.07 -36.62 7.59
CA LEU A 93 -25.18 -37.57 7.42
C LEU A 93 -24.68 -39.02 7.37
N ILE A 94 -23.54 -39.28 6.73
CA ILE A 94 -22.88 -40.60 6.75
C ILE A 94 -22.40 -40.97 8.17
N ILE A 95 -21.79 -40.04 8.91
CA ILE A 95 -21.31 -40.29 10.29
C ILE A 95 -22.48 -40.54 11.26
N SER A 96 -23.63 -39.89 11.06
CA SER A 96 -24.82 -40.10 11.89
C SER A 96 -25.54 -41.43 11.61
N PHE A 97 -25.26 -42.06 10.46
CA PHE A 97 -25.80 -43.38 10.09
C PHE A 97 -24.80 -44.54 10.27
N LEU A 98 -23.53 -44.26 10.63
CA LEU A 98 -22.62 -45.31 11.06
C LEU A 98 -22.91 -45.64 12.55
N PRO A 99 -23.32 -46.88 12.88
CA PRO A 99 -23.35 -47.30 14.26
C PRO A 99 -21.91 -47.31 14.78
N PHE A 100 -21.62 -46.41 15.71
CA PHE A 100 -20.41 -46.48 16.55
C PHE A 100 -20.43 -47.86 17.23
N SER A 101 -19.59 -48.78 16.76
CA SER A 101 -19.24 -50.04 17.40
C SER A 101 -17.79 -50.00 17.85
#